data_AF-A0A350ZXJ3-F1
#
_entry.id   AF-A0A350ZXJ3-F1
#
_cell.length_a   1.000
_cell.length_b   1.000
_cell.length_c   1.000
_cell.angle_alpha   90.00
_cell.angle_beta   90.00
_cell.angle_gamma   90.00
#
_symmetry.space_group_name_H-M   'P 1'
#
loop_
_entity.id
_entity.type
_entity.pdbx_description
1 polymer ?
#
loop_
_entity_poly.entity_id
_entity_poly.type
_entity_poly.pdbx_seq_one_letter_code
_entity_poly.pdbx_strand_id
1 'polypeptide(L)'
;MAATLRCERGQVRVVAEGGDLLAAAERDEVEVSSRLGNTPRFIRFKGGEAFETADNDGVDRLLPAAGAGLLHHLESRLRYVLLGVLVTVAFVWASVQWGVPMAARAIAASLPQSVHAHADSLVLELIDRQMMAPS
;
A
#
# COMPACT_ATOMS: atom_id res chain seq x y z
N MET A 1 -31.42 23.03 -5.57
CA MET A 1 -32.64 22.28 -5.90
C MET A 1 -32.46 20.87 -5.35
N ALA A 2 -33.33 20.41 -4.46
CA ALA A 2 -33.27 19.04 -3.98
C ALA A 2 -33.82 18.11 -5.07
N ALA A 3 -33.10 17.02 -5.33
CA ALA A 3 -33.53 15.99 -6.26
C ALA A 3 -33.17 14.62 -5.67
N THR A 4 -34.00 13.62 -5.96
CA THR A 4 -33.89 12.27 -5.42
C THR A 4 -33.55 11.30 -6.55
N LEU A 5 -32.57 10.44 -6.29
CA LEU A 5 -32.22 9.34 -7.18
C LEU A 5 -33.14 8.14 -6.90
N ARG A 6 -33.74 7.58 -7.94
CA ARG A 6 -34.55 6.34 -7.88
C ARG A 6 -34.03 5.34 -8.90
N CYS A 7 -34.09 4.06 -8.56
CA CYS A 7 -33.78 2.97 -9.47
C CYS A 7 -35.02 2.08 -9.60
N GLU A 8 -35.64 2.06 -10.79
CA GLU A 8 -36.84 1.27 -11.08
C GLU A 8 -36.64 0.49 -12.37
N ARG A 9 -36.93 -0.81 -12.35
CA ARG A 9 -36.84 -1.71 -13.53
C ARG A 9 -35.50 -1.67 -14.28
N GLY A 10 -34.39 -1.40 -13.58
CA GLY A 10 -33.05 -1.30 -14.17
C GLY A 10 -32.69 0.07 -14.77
N GLN A 11 -33.59 1.05 -14.66
CA GLN A 11 -33.30 2.45 -14.99
C GLN A 11 -33.04 3.28 -13.74
N VAL A 12 -32.02 4.13 -13.83
CA VAL A 12 -31.70 5.16 -12.83
C VAL A 12 -32.35 6.46 -13.27
N ARG A 13 -33.14 7.06 -12.38
CA ARG A 13 -33.90 8.29 -12.62
C ARG A 13 -33.59 9.33 -11.54
N VAL A 14 -33.39 10.57 -11.95
CA VAL A 14 -33.26 11.72 -11.05
C VAL A 14 -34.57 12.48 -11.11
N VAL A 15 -35.25 12.61 -9.97
CA VAL A 15 -36.55 13.27 -9.86
C VAL A 15 -36.39 14.51 -8.98
N ALA A 16 -36.82 15.66 -9.46
CA ALA A 16 -36.83 16.89 -8.68
C ALA A 16 -37.83 16.78 -7.52
N GLU A 17 -37.69 17.63 -6.50
CA GLU A 17 -38.63 17.69 -5.39
C GLU A 17 -40.09 17.96 -5.84
N GLY A 18 -40.27 18.66 -6.97
CA GLY A 18 -41.58 18.90 -7.60
C GLY A 18 -42.16 17.71 -8.38
N GLY A 19 -41.46 16.57 -8.47
CA GLY A 19 -41.88 15.40 -9.22
C GLY A 19 -41.44 15.37 -10.69
N ASP A 20 -40.83 16.44 -11.18
CA ASP A 20 -40.30 16.52 -12.54
C ASP A 20 -39.12 15.55 -12.72
N LEU A 21 -39.13 14.80 -13.83
CA LEU A 21 -38.03 13.94 -14.22
C LEU A 21 -36.90 14.81 -14.80
N LEU A 22 -35.76 14.85 -14.11
CA LEU A 22 -34.60 15.63 -14.54
C LEU A 22 -33.70 14.82 -15.48
N ALA A 23 -33.42 13.56 -15.13
CA ALA A 23 -32.57 12.67 -15.92
C ALA A 23 -33.05 11.22 -15.79
N ALA A 24 -32.86 10.43 -16.84
CA ALA A 24 -33.08 8.99 -16.83
C ALA A 24 -32.07 8.28 -17.73
N ALA A 25 -31.47 7.20 -17.25
CA ALA A 25 -30.60 6.34 -18.04
C ALA A 25 -30.72 4.88 -17.57
N GLU A 26 -30.28 3.96 -18.43
CA GLU A 26 -30.09 2.58 -17.99
C GLU A 26 -28.95 2.51 -16.97
N ARG A 27 -29.03 1.55 -16.05
CA ARG A 27 -28.03 1.38 -14.98
C ARG A 27 -26.60 1.23 -15.50
N ASP A 28 -26.42 0.59 -16.66
CA ASP A 28 -25.12 0.36 -17.27
C ASP A 28 -24.60 1.59 -18.05
N GLU A 29 -25.43 2.63 -18.21
CA GLU A 29 -25.07 3.89 -18.87
C GLU A 29 -24.76 5.01 -17.89
N VAL A 30 -24.67 4.68 -16.61
CA VAL A 30 -24.38 5.62 -15.53
C VAL A 30 -23.01 5.33 -14.96
N GLU A 31 -22.15 6.35 -14.95
CA GLU A 31 -20.84 6.29 -14.34
C GLU A 31 -20.90 6.92 -12.95
N VAL A 32 -20.55 6.16 -11.93
CA VAL A 32 -20.56 6.62 -10.54
C VAL A 32 -19.12 6.81 -10.07
N SER A 33 -18.82 7.98 -9.51
CA SER A 33 -17.51 8.24 -8.92
C SER A 33 -17.22 7.26 -7.78
N SER A 34 -15.98 6.80 -7.67
CA SER A 34 -15.54 5.92 -6.58
C SER A 34 -15.73 6.55 -5.20
N ARG A 35 -16.02 5.70 -4.20
CA ARG A 35 -16.10 6.12 -2.80
C ARG A 35 -14.73 6.60 -2.31
N LEU A 36 -14.62 7.87 -1.94
CA LEU A 36 -13.45 8.43 -1.28
C LEU A 36 -13.87 9.05 0.06
N GLY A 37 -13.74 8.27 1.14
CA GLY A 37 -14.20 8.68 2.46
C GLY A 37 -15.68 9.06 2.48
N ASN A 38 -15.97 10.28 2.94
CA ASN A 38 -17.31 10.87 3.01
C ASN A 38 -17.53 11.99 1.97
N THR A 39 -16.65 12.12 0.98
CA THR A 39 -16.82 13.11 -0.09
C THR A 39 -18.14 12.82 -0.84
N PRO A 40 -18.91 13.86 -1.23
CA PRO A 40 -20.08 13.68 -2.07
C PRO A 40 -19.73 12.90 -3.35
N ARG A 41 -20.63 12.00 -3.76
CA ARG A 41 -20.49 11.25 -5.01
C ARG A 41 -21.16 11.95 -6.16
N PHE A 42 -20.54 11.80 -7.32
CA PHE A 42 -21.09 12.22 -8.60
C PHE A 42 -21.56 11.00 -9.38
N ILE A 43 -22.75 11.14 -9.95
CA ILE A 43 -23.41 10.17 -10.81
C ILE A 43 -23.53 10.85 -12.17
N ARG A 44 -22.70 10.44 -13.13
CA ARG A 44 -22.63 11.03 -14.47
C ARG A 44 -23.43 10.18 -15.45
N PHE A 45 -24.28 10.85 -16.22
CA PHE A 45 -25.09 10.26 -17.27
C PHE A 45 -24.36 10.45 -18.61
N LYS A 46 -24.55 9.53 -19.57
CA LYS A 46 -23.98 9.66 -20.94
C LYS A 46 -24.31 11.00 -21.63
N GLY A 47 -25.42 11.63 -21.26
CA GLY A 47 -25.81 12.95 -21.76
C GLY A 47 -24.95 14.11 -21.24
N GLY A 48 -23.96 13.87 -20.38
CA GLY A 48 -23.10 14.90 -19.77
C GLY A 48 -23.67 15.51 -18.49
N GLU A 49 -24.91 15.19 -18.16
CA GLU A 49 -25.54 15.58 -16.90
C GLU A 49 -24.89 14.83 -15.73
N ALA A 50 -24.86 15.49 -14.57
CA ALA A 50 -24.31 14.90 -13.35
C ALA A 50 -25.24 15.18 -12.17
N PHE A 51 -25.45 14.16 -11.34
CA PHE A 51 -26.16 14.26 -10.08
C PHE A 51 -25.18 14.07 -8.92
N GLU A 52 -25.14 15.04 -8.01
CA GLU A 52 -24.29 14.99 -6.82
C GLU A 52 -25.11 14.61 -5.59
N THR A 53 -24.58 13.73 -4.74
CA THR A 53 -25.21 13.37 -3.47
C THR A 53 -24.20 13.09 -2.38
N ALA A 54 -24.50 13.54 -1.16
CA ALA A 54 -23.75 13.19 0.05
C ALA A 54 -24.16 11.81 0.62
N ASP A 55 -25.32 11.26 0.21
CA ASP A 55 -25.81 9.96 0.67
C ASP A 55 -25.10 8.81 -0.06
N ASN A 56 -23.87 8.56 0.38
CA ASN A 56 -23.01 7.50 -0.12
C ASN A 56 -23.64 6.11 0.05
N ASP A 57 -24.30 5.86 1.18
CA ASP A 57 -24.85 4.54 1.50
C ASP A 57 -26.17 4.28 0.74
N GLY A 58 -26.93 5.33 0.42
CA GLY A 58 -28.05 5.26 -0.52
C GLY A 58 -27.59 4.89 -1.93
N VAL A 59 -26.51 5.52 -2.41
CA VAL A 59 -25.91 5.18 -3.71
C VAL A 59 -25.41 3.73 -3.73
N ASP A 60 -24.72 3.27 -2.69
CA ASP A 60 -24.23 1.89 -2.61
C ASP A 60 -25.36 0.85 -2.61
N ARG A 61 -26.50 1.15 -1.98
CA ARG A 61 -27.70 0.29 -2.01
C ARG A 61 -28.37 0.26 -3.38
N LEU A 62 -28.44 1.40 -4.07
CA LEU A 62 -29.05 1.51 -5.39
C LEU A 62 -28.15 0.94 -6.50
N LEU A 63 -26.83 1.10 -6.35
CA LEU A 63 -25.82 0.84 -7.36
C LEU A 63 -24.61 0.07 -6.77
N PRO A 64 -24.78 -1.17 -6.28
CA PRO A 64 -23.73 -1.91 -5.56
C PRO A 64 -22.43 -2.17 -6.34
N ALA A 65 -22.49 -2.21 -7.68
CA ALA A 65 -21.31 -2.42 -8.53
C ALA A 65 -20.40 -1.17 -8.65
N ALA A 66 -20.93 0.01 -8.34
CA ALA A 66 -20.23 1.28 -8.53
C ALA A 66 -19.04 1.50 -7.57
N GLY A 67 -19.08 0.91 -6.37
CA GLY A 67 -18.08 1.13 -5.33
C GLY A 67 -16.89 0.17 -5.35
N ALA A 68 -16.98 -0.93 -6.10
CA ALA A 68 -16.06 -2.05 -5.96
C ALA A 68 -14.73 -1.87 -6.74
N GLY A 69 -14.73 -1.12 -7.84
CA GLY A 69 -13.59 -1.10 -8.77
C GLY A 69 -12.29 -0.57 -8.15
N LEU A 70 -12.33 0.61 -7.55
CA LEU A 70 -11.14 1.25 -6.99
C LEU A 70 -10.68 0.60 -5.68
N LEU A 71 -11.60 0.22 -4.80
CA LEU A 71 -11.25 -0.47 -3.55
C LEU A 71 -10.60 -1.83 -3.86
N HIS A 72 -11.17 -2.61 -4.77
CA HIS A 72 -10.59 -3.89 -5.19
C HIS A 72 -9.22 -3.71 -5.85
N HIS A 73 -9.06 -2.65 -6.65
CA HIS A 73 -7.77 -2.34 -7.26
C HIS A 73 -6.71 -1.92 -6.24
N LEU A 74 -7.07 -1.07 -5.27
CA LEU A 74 -6.20 -0.67 -4.16
C LEU A 74 -5.85 -1.85 -3.26
N GLU A 75 -6.82 -2.69 -2.92
CA GLU A 75 -6.63 -3.91 -2.11
C GLU A 75 -5.65 -4.87 -2.79
N SER A 76 -5.79 -5.06 -4.11
CA SER A 76 -4.86 -5.90 -4.88
C SER A 76 -3.42 -5.39 -4.80
N ARG A 77 -3.21 -4.07 -4.87
CA ARG A 77 -1.88 -3.44 -4.81
C ARG A 77 -1.31 -3.46 -3.39
N LEU A 78 -2.11 -3.18 -2.38
CA LEU A 78 -1.68 -3.22 -0.97
C LEU A 78 -1.20 -4.61 -0.57
N ARG A 79 -1.84 -5.67 -1.06
CA ARG A 79 -1.39 -7.05 -0.83
C ARG A 79 0.02 -7.30 -1.39
N TYR A 80 0.33 -6.76 -2.58
CA TYR A 80 1.68 -6.86 -3.15
C TYR A 80 2.70 -6.00 -2.39
N VAL A 81 2.32 -4.80 -1.93
CA VAL A 81 3.17 -3.95 -1.09
C VAL A 81 3.52 -4.68 0.22
N LEU A 82 2.51 -5.25 0.90
CA LEU A 82 2.70 -6.01 2.13
C LEU A 82 3.62 -7.21 1.92
N LEU A 83 3.41 -7.96 0.83
CA LEU A 83 4.27 -9.08 0.45
C LEU A 83 5.72 -8.62 0.21
N GLY A 84 5.90 -7.52 -0.53
CA GLY A 84 7.22 -6.94 -0.79
C GLY A 84 7.94 -6.55 0.50
N VAL A 85 7.24 -5.85 1.40
CA VAL A 85 7.78 -5.49 2.72
C VAL A 85 8.22 -6.73 3.51
N LEU A 86 7.38 -7.77 3.53
CA LEU A 86 7.69 -9.01 4.24
C LEU A 86 8.92 -9.71 3.66
N VAL A 87 9.04 -9.76 2.33
CA VAL A 87 10.21 -10.31 1.64
C VAL A 87 11.46 -9.49 1.94
N THR A 88 11.37 -8.16 1.92
CA THR A 88 12.50 -7.28 2.26
C THR A 88 12.96 -7.50 3.70
N VAL A 89 12.03 -7.56 4.67
CA VAL A 89 12.37 -7.82 6.08
C VAL A 89 13.01 -9.19 6.24
N ALA A 90 12.46 -10.23 5.62
CA ALA A 90 13.03 -11.57 5.65
C ALA A 90 14.43 -11.60 5.03
N PHE A 91 14.64 -10.90 3.91
CA PHE A 91 15.93 -10.80 3.25
C PHE A 91 16.99 -10.09 4.10
N VAL A 92 16.62 -8.96 4.73
CA VAL A 92 17.50 -8.25 5.66
C VAL A 92 17.86 -9.15 6.84
N TRP A 93 16.88 -9.81 7.45
CA TRP A 93 17.10 -10.72 8.56
C TRP A 93 18.02 -11.89 8.17
N ALA A 94 17.76 -12.50 7.01
CA ALA A 94 18.59 -13.58 6.48
C ALA A 94 20.03 -13.13 6.20
N SER A 95 20.20 -11.93 5.67
CA SER A 95 21.51 -11.33 5.39
C SER A 95 22.31 -11.10 6.67
N VAL A 96 21.66 -10.65 7.75
CA VAL A 96 22.31 -10.46 9.05
C VAL A 96 22.68 -11.80 9.69
N GLN A 97 21.74 -12.77 9.70
CA GLN A 97 21.95 -14.05 10.39
C GLN A 97 22.88 -15.01 9.65
N TRP A 98 22.85 -15.03 8.32
CA TRP A 98 23.64 -15.97 7.52
C TRP A 98 24.66 -15.27 6.63
N GLY A 99 24.31 -14.13 6.03
CA GLY A 99 25.20 -13.38 5.14
C GLY A 99 26.45 -12.88 5.85
N VAL A 100 26.30 -12.23 7.00
CA VAL A 100 27.42 -11.73 7.80
C VAL A 100 28.37 -12.85 8.26
N PRO A 101 27.91 -13.94 8.92
CA PRO A 101 28.83 -14.99 9.36
C PRO A 101 29.43 -15.80 8.21
N MET A 102 28.73 -16.01 7.09
CA MET A 102 29.32 -16.64 5.91
C MET A 102 30.42 -15.77 5.30
N ALA A 103 30.17 -14.47 5.15
CA ALA A 103 31.17 -13.53 4.67
C ALA A 103 32.38 -13.49 5.62
N ALA A 104 32.14 -13.43 6.93
CA ALA A 104 33.19 -13.45 7.94
C ALA A 104 34.04 -14.73 7.86
N ARG A 105 33.43 -15.90 7.70
CA ARG A 105 34.14 -17.19 7.53
C ARG A 105 34.91 -17.25 6.22
N ALA A 106 34.34 -16.76 5.12
CA ALA A 106 35.00 -16.72 3.82
C ALA A 106 36.23 -15.80 3.86
N ILE A 107 36.09 -14.61 4.46
CA ILE A 107 37.20 -13.69 4.67
C ILE A 107 38.25 -14.34 5.57
N ALA A 108 37.87 -14.87 6.74
CA ALA A 108 38.75 -15.57 7.68
C ALA A 108 39.58 -16.68 7.02
N ALA A 109 38.96 -17.49 6.15
CA ALA A 109 39.65 -18.56 5.43
C ALA A 109 40.67 -18.05 4.40
N SER A 110 40.53 -16.81 3.94
CA SER A 110 41.42 -16.17 2.97
C SER A 110 42.52 -15.31 3.61
N LEU A 111 42.53 -15.15 4.94
CA LEU A 111 43.57 -14.41 5.65
C LEU A 111 44.90 -15.19 5.60
N PRO A 112 45.97 -14.62 5.04
CA PRO A 112 47.29 -15.26 5.04
C PRO A 112 47.85 -15.39 6.46
N GLN A 113 48.65 -16.43 6.71
CA GLN A 113 49.32 -16.64 8.02
C GLN A 113 50.14 -15.43 8.50
N SER A 114 50.59 -14.55 7.61
CA SER A 114 51.29 -13.31 7.97
C SER A 114 50.44 -12.37 8.82
N VAL A 115 49.11 -12.35 8.66
CA VAL A 115 48.22 -11.51 9.46
C VAL A 115 48.07 -12.03 10.89
N HIS A 116 48.13 -13.35 11.09
CA HIS A 116 48.16 -13.95 12.41
C HIS A 116 49.43 -13.59 13.18
N ALA A 117 50.60 -13.69 12.54
CA ALA A 117 51.87 -13.32 13.16
C ALA A 117 51.94 -11.84 13.57
N HIS A 118 51.35 -10.94 12.78
CA HIS A 118 51.26 -9.52 13.13
C HIS A 118 50.29 -9.26 14.29
N ALA A 119 49.14 -9.95 14.33
CA ALA A 119 48.21 -9.84 15.44
C ALA A 119 48.85 -10.29 16.77
N ASP A 120 49.61 -11.39 16.76
CA ASP A 120 50.32 -11.89 17.94
C ASP A 120 51.38 -10.90 18.42
N SER A 121 52.14 -10.30 17.48
CA SER A 121 53.14 -9.29 17.81
C SER A 121 52.53 -8.04 18.45
N LEU A 122 51.36 -7.60 17.96
CA LEU A 122 50.62 -6.46 18.53
C LEU A 122 50.06 -6.77 19.92
N VAL A 123 49.56 -8.00 20.14
CA VAL A 123 49.08 -8.43 21.46
C VAL A 123 50.23 -8.51 22.45
N LEU A 124 51.38 -9.07 22.05
CA LEU A 124 52.58 -9.07 22.90
C LEU A 124 53.07 -7.65 23.19
N GLU A 125 53.12 -6.76 22.21
CA GLU A 125 53.55 -5.38 22.41
C GLU A 125 52.60 -4.62 23.35
N LEU A 126 51.30 -4.89 23.28
CA LEU A 126 50.32 -4.28 24.18
C LEU A 126 50.47 -4.80 25.62
N ILE A 127 50.66 -6.11 25.79
CA ILE A 127 50.93 -6.72 27.10
C ILE A 127 52.25 -6.19 27.68
N ASP A 128 53.29 -6.11 26.86
CA ASP A 128 54.60 -5.63 27.28
C ASP A 128 54.53 -4.15 27.71
N ARG A 129 53.85 -3.29 26.93
CA ARG A 129 53.62 -1.88 27.32
C ARG A 129 52.79 -1.73 28.59
N GLN A 130 51.80 -2.58 28.80
CA GLN A 130 50.89 -2.47 29.95
C GLN A 130 51.47 -3.11 31.21
N MET A 131 52.34 -4.13 31.08
CA MET A 131 53.01 -4.79 32.21
C MET A 131 54.39 -4.21 32.53
N MET A 132 55.09 -3.56 31.59
CA MET A 132 56.40 -2.92 31.81
C MET A 132 56.34 -1.40 31.93
N ALA A 133 55.16 -0.79 32.08
CA ALA A 133 55.08 0.62 32.48
C ALA A 133 55.60 0.76 33.93
N PRO A 134 56.66 1.56 34.18
CA PRO A 134 57.17 1.74 35.53
C PRO A 134 56.11 2.44 36.38
N SER A 135 55.90 1.91 37.59
CA SER A 135 55.16 2.59 38.66
C SER A 135 55.86 3.86 39.11
#